data_AF-A0A5Q4GBE5-F1
#
_entry.id   AF-A0A5Q4GBE5-F1
#
_cell.length_a   1.000
_cell.length_b   1.000
_cell.length_c   1.000
_cell.angle_alpha   90.00
_cell.angle_beta   90.00
_cell.angle_gamma   90.00
#
_symmetry.space_group_name_H-M   'P 1'
#
loop_
_entity.id
_entity.type
_entity.pdbx_description
1 polymer ?
#
loop_
_entity_poly.entity_id
_entity_poly.type
_entity_poly.pdbx_seq_one_letter_code
_entity_poly.pdbx_strand_id
1 'polypeptide(L)'
;MQTVFGFARDVDPARELVQLQVFARDPYFLLDEWSGRPIDVLRSVLDYPRDEGSSDAEGNLAFVVQQLAAREGTRAVFFVTDAESSPGVRNVTPLWEAFLEAPAKVFAFETSTSGSDDTQDRMQTFADVAGGFYDFSRTLGDLDVAFARASCLLRQPKAVRVALRLETRDPPGPGALAVRRPALDPAAQEAARPAVHVIYDASGSMGQLIPDGSASRVAVARQVLTRLVDDVIEPGTPFALRAYGHVSPMTCDTALVHPLAPLDRSTARAAIASVEPKLLSGTPLAASIEAVASDLAGATGPKTVILLTDGEETCGGDPEAAIRALVALGIDVQLSIIGFDVDTDDAATMRSNFAAWAELGGGIFLEAFDAGELRQALEAALYAEVEVRFEVLGGDGTVVAIGVVDGDAVPLPAGRYALRVIGTDTLVIDDVVVRHEATTNLVLDGE
;
A
#
# COMPACT_ATOMS: atom_id res chain seq x y z
N MET A 1 4.18 15.07 -68.76
CA MET A 1 4.32 13.60 -68.60
C MET A 1 5.62 13.19 -67.91
N GLN A 2 6.80 13.67 -68.34
CA GLN A 2 8.07 13.33 -67.66
C GLN A 2 8.08 13.66 -66.16
N THR A 3 7.49 14.79 -65.76
CA THR A 3 7.36 15.18 -64.35
C THR A 3 6.49 14.23 -63.54
N VAL A 4 5.37 13.76 -64.10
CA VAL A 4 4.48 12.79 -63.45
C VAL A 4 5.18 11.42 -63.32
N PHE A 5 6.00 11.04 -64.31
CA PHE A 5 6.84 9.84 -64.21
C PHE A 5 7.92 9.96 -63.12
N GLY A 6 8.54 11.14 -62.99
CA GLY A 6 9.48 11.44 -61.91
C GLY A 6 8.81 11.30 -60.54
N PHE A 7 7.65 11.93 -60.36
CA PHE A 7 6.87 11.83 -59.13
C PHE A 7 6.49 10.38 -58.80
N ALA A 8 5.95 9.63 -59.77
CA ALA A 8 5.53 8.25 -59.59
C ALA A 8 6.68 7.35 -59.12
N ARG A 9 7.90 7.54 -59.64
CA ARG A 9 9.09 6.80 -59.21
C ARG A 9 9.47 7.08 -57.77
N ASP A 10 9.24 8.31 -57.32
CA ASP A 10 9.69 8.79 -56.02
C ASP A 10 8.62 8.61 -54.92
N VAL A 11 7.49 7.95 -55.22
CA VAL A 11 6.45 7.58 -54.23
C VAL A 11 7.02 6.57 -53.22
N ASP A 12 6.86 6.88 -51.93
CA ASP A 12 7.26 5.98 -50.84
C ASP A 12 6.09 5.04 -50.46
N PRO A 13 6.15 3.73 -50.81
CA PRO A 13 5.06 2.79 -50.56
C PRO A 13 4.74 2.58 -49.07
N ALA A 14 5.65 2.92 -48.16
CA ALA A 14 5.43 2.79 -46.72
C ALA A 14 4.70 3.99 -46.10
N ARG A 15 4.61 5.12 -46.82
CA ARG A 15 4.14 6.40 -46.26
C ARG A 15 3.11 7.11 -47.11
N GLU A 16 3.04 6.79 -48.40
CA GLU A 16 2.30 7.57 -49.39
C GLU A 16 1.35 6.67 -50.17
N LEU A 17 0.15 7.20 -50.40
CA LEU A 17 -0.86 6.62 -51.28
C LEU A 17 -1.24 7.70 -52.28
N VAL A 18 -1.22 7.33 -53.57
CA VAL A 18 -1.43 8.27 -54.67
C VAL A 18 -2.64 7.85 -55.48
N GLN A 19 -3.38 8.85 -55.93
CA GLN A 19 -4.34 8.76 -57.01
C GLN A 19 -4.00 9.75 -58.10
N LEU A 20 -4.43 9.45 -59.33
CA LEU A 20 -4.27 10.33 -60.47
C LEU A 20 -5.64 10.61 -61.06
N GLN A 21 -6.04 11.87 -61.06
CA GLN A 21 -7.27 12.33 -61.69
C GLN A 21 -6.95 13.05 -62.99
N VAL A 22 -7.82 12.86 -63.97
CA VAL A 22 -7.85 13.64 -65.20
C VAL A 22 -9.02 14.61 -65.15
N PHE A 23 -8.88 15.75 -65.81
CA PHE A 23 -9.97 16.70 -65.93
C PHE A 23 -11.04 16.13 -66.85
N ALA A 24 -12.20 15.81 -66.28
CA ALA A 24 -13.35 15.29 -67.02
C ALA A 24 -14.61 16.09 -66.67
N ARG A 25 -15.66 15.93 -67.47
CA ARG A 25 -16.99 16.49 -67.14
C ARG A 25 -17.59 15.81 -65.92
N ASP A 26 -17.38 14.50 -65.83
CA ASP A 26 -17.69 13.66 -64.68
C ASP A 26 -16.34 13.14 -64.13
N PRO A 27 -15.74 13.82 -63.13
CA PRO A 27 -14.39 13.52 -62.66
C PRO A 27 -14.23 12.08 -62.16
N TYR A 28 -13.11 11.44 -62.52
CA TYR A 28 -12.77 10.08 -62.09
C TYR A 28 -11.27 9.90 -61.90
N PHE A 29 -10.90 8.85 -61.16
CA PHE A 29 -9.52 8.46 -60.95
C PHE A 29 -9.06 7.42 -61.98
N LEU A 30 -7.82 7.54 -62.44
CA LEU A 30 -7.18 6.60 -63.37
C LEU A 30 -6.74 5.29 -62.71
N LEU A 31 -6.59 5.25 -61.38
CA LEU A 31 -6.31 4.02 -60.66
C LEU A 31 -7.60 3.50 -60.00
N ASP A 32 -7.83 2.20 -60.07
CA ASP A 32 -8.96 1.53 -59.40
C ASP A 32 -8.91 1.73 -57.87
N GLU A 33 -7.70 1.81 -57.31
CA GLU A 33 -7.46 2.01 -55.89
C GLU A 33 -6.29 2.98 -55.64
N TRP A 34 -6.30 3.62 -54.47
CA TRP A 34 -5.18 4.44 -54.01
C TRP A 34 -3.93 3.55 -53.86
N SER A 35 -2.87 3.84 -54.62
CA SER A 35 -1.69 2.99 -54.65
C SER A 35 -0.44 3.72 -54.14
N GLY A 36 0.32 3.04 -53.29
CA GLY A 36 1.68 3.45 -52.91
C GLY A 36 2.75 2.85 -53.83
N ARG A 37 2.38 2.02 -54.81
CA ARG A 37 3.35 1.33 -55.68
C ARG A 37 3.65 2.19 -56.90
N PRO A 38 4.92 2.60 -57.12
CA PRO A 38 5.32 3.38 -58.30
C PRO A 38 4.83 2.81 -59.63
N ILE A 39 4.86 1.48 -59.79
CA ILE A 39 4.49 0.82 -61.04
C ILE A 39 3.01 0.99 -61.42
N ASP A 40 2.10 1.09 -60.44
CA ASP A 40 0.68 1.26 -60.73
C ASP A 40 0.40 2.67 -61.24
N VAL A 41 1.02 3.67 -60.61
CA VAL A 41 0.93 5.08 -61.01
C VAL A 41 1.56 5.29 -62.40
N LEU A 42 2.71 4.64 -62.68
CA LEU A 42 3.35 4.71 -63.99
C LEU A 42 2.46 4.10 -65.09
N ARG A 43 1.82 2.95 -64.82
CA ARG A 43 0.94 2.26 -65.78
C ARG A 43 -0.31 3.07 -66.07
N SER A 44 -0.96 3.63 -65.06
CA SER A 44 -2.18 4.42 -65.26
C SER A 44 -1.96 5.64 -66.16
N VAL A 45 -0.77 6.27 -66.09
CA VAL A 45 -0.38 7.37 -66.99
C VAL A 45 -0.16 6.89 -68.43
N LEU A 46 0.39 5.69 -68.63
CA LEU A 46 0.66 5.12 -69.94
C LEU A 46 -0.63 4.63 -70.62
N ASP A 47 -1.55 4.08 -69.84
CA ASP A 47 -2.81 3.49 -70.32
C ASP A 47 -3.94 4.53 -70.49
N TYR A 48 -3.72 5.78 -70.05
CA TYR A 48 -4.70 6.86 -70.17
C TYR A 48 -5.07 7.15 -71.66
N PRO A 49 -6.35 7.01 -72.08
CA PRO A 49 -6.77 7.12 -73.48
C PRO A 49 -6.71 8.54 -74.06
N ARG A 50 -6.69 9.58 -73.21
CA ARG A 50 -6.60 11.01 -73.59
C ARG A 50 -7.76 11.50 -74.47
N ASP A 51 -8.95 11.00 -74.18
CA ASP A 51 -10.20 11.37 -74.85
C ASP A 51 -11.01 12.45 -74.10
N GLU A 52 -10.57 12.84 -72.89
CA GLU A 52 -11.16 13.93 -72.11
C GLU A 52 -10.64 15.32 -72.53
N GLY A 53 -11.51 16.32 -72.46
CA GLY A 53 -11.21 17.72 -72.83
C GLY A 53 -11.88 18.76 -71.93
N SER A 54 -12.20 18.39 -70.69
CA SER A 54 -12.80 19.32 -69.73
C SER A 54 -11.78 20.33 -69.20
N SER A 55 -12.24 21.55 -69.00
CA SER A 55 -11.49 22.66 -68.39
C SER A 55 -12.09 23.07 -67.04
N ASP A 56 -12.96 22.25 -66.45
CA ASP A 56 -13.62 22.58 -65.17
C ASP A 56 -12.66 22.38 -63.98
N ALA A 57 -11.90 23.42 -63.63
CA ALA A 57 -10.94 23.39 -62.54
C ALA A 57 -11.59 23.24 -61.16
N GLU A 58 -12.62 24.03 -60.88
CA GLU A 58 -13.30 24.02 -59.58
C GLU A 58 -13.99 22.70 -59.30
N GLY A 59 -14.76 22.17 -60.26
CA GLY A 59 -15.51 20.93 -60.10
C GLY A 59 -14.57 19.73 -59.91
N ASN A 60 -13.50 19.67 -60.70
CA ASN A 60 -12.50 18.61 -60.58
C ASN A 60 -11.74 18.69 -59.26
N LEU A 61 -11.36 19.88 -58.81
CA LEU A 61 -10.68 20.05 -57.52
C LEU A 61 -11.61 19.72 -56.35
N ALA A 62 -12.88 20.14 -56.41
CA ALA A 62 -13.87 19.83 -55.37
C ALA A 62 -14.06 18.32 -55.22
N PHE A 63 -14.16 17.58 -56.33
CA PHE A 63 -14.22 16.13 -56.32
C PHE A 63 -12.99 15.51 -55.63
N VAL A 64 -11.75 15.92 -55.97
CA VAL A 64 -10.53 15.39 -55.33
C VAL A 64 -10.58 15.60 -53.82
N VAL A 65 -10.91 16.81 -53.37
CA VAL A 65 -10.92 17.17 -51.95
C VAL A 65 -11.96 16.35 -51.18
N GLN A 66 -13.14 16.12 -51.77
CA GLN A 66 -14.16 15.23 -51.19
C GLN A 66 -13.66 13.80 -51.07
N GLN A 67 -12.98 13.26 -52.08
CA GLN A 67 -12.40 11.90 -52.01
C GLN A 67 -11.28 11.80 -50.96
N LEU A 68 -10.52 12.88 -50.74
CA LEU A 68 -9.51 12.97 -49.70
C LEU A 68 -10.11 12.99 -48.28
N ALA A 69 -11.39 13.34 -48.10
CA ALA A 69 -12.05 13.34 -46.80
C ALA A 69 -12.00 11.97 -46.11
N ALA A 70 -12.10 10.89 -46.89
CA ALA A 70 -12.03 9.51 -46.41
C ALA A 70 -10.61 9.03 -46.06
N ARG A 71 -9.58 9.88 -46.26
CA ARG A 71 -8.18 9.49 -46.06
C ARG A 71 -7.63 10.04 -44.75
N GLU A 72 -6.94 9.20 -44.00
CA GLU A 72 -6.15 9.62 -42.84
C GLU A 72 -4.79 10.16 -43.28
N GLY A 73 -4.20 11.05 -42.48
CA GLY A 73 -2.87 11.62 -42.72
C GLY A 73 -2.88 12.98 -43.43
N THR A 74 -1.71 13.39 -43.94
CA THR A 74 -1.57 14.66 -44.68
C THR A 74 -2.18 14.49 -46.07
N ARG A 75 -3.24 15.26 -46.36
CA ARG A 75 -3.93 15.28 -47.65
C ARG A 75 -3.37 16.37 -48.55
N ALA A 76 -3.08 16.04 -49.80
CA ALA A 76 -2.51 16.99 -50.75
C ALA A 76 -2.97 16.73 -52.19
N VAL A 77 -3.05 17.81 -52.96
CA VAL A 77 -3.37 17.82 -54.38
C VAL A 77 -2.25 18.52 -55.12
N PHE A 78 -1.69 17.84 -56.13
CA PHE A 78 -0.79 18.45 -57.11
C PHE A 78 -1.66 18.82 -58.31
N PHE A 79 -2.05 20.08 -58.39
CA PHE A 79 -3.05 20.56 -59.33
C PHE A 79 -2.33 21.18 -60.53
N VAL A 80 -2.31 20.47 -61.65
CA VAL A 80 -1.59 20.90 -62.87
C VAL A 80 -2.61 21.23 -63.95
N THR A 81 -2.60 22.47 -64.44
CA THR A 81 -3.52 22.91 -65.51
C THR A 81 -2.93 24.07 -66.31
N ASP A 82 -3.55 24.43 -67.43
CA ASP A 82 -3.29 25.64 -68.19
C ASP A 82 -4.12 26.85 -67.70
N ALA A 83 -4.85 26.66 -66.59
CA ALA A 83 -5.64 27.64 -65.83
C ALA A 83 -6.91 28.16 -66.54
N GLU A 84 -7.13 27.81 -67.80
CA GLU A 84 -8.36 28.15 -68.51
C GLU A 84 -9.52 27.32 -67.93
N SER A 85 -10.50 28.01 -67.33
CA SER A 85 -11.78 27.41 -66.97
C SER A 85 -12.87 27.94 -67.89
N SER A 86 -13.68 27.04 -68.45
CA SER A 86 -14.73 27.42 -69.39
C SER A 86 -15.66 28.50 -68.78
N PRO A 87 -15.97 29.60 -69.51
CA PRO A 87 -16.78 30.68 -68.98
C PRO A 87 -18.18 30.17 -68.62
N GLY A 88 -18.48 30.04 -67.33
CA GLY A 88 -19.74 29.50 -66.84
C GLY A 88 -19.67 28.77 -65.49
N VAL A 89 -18.49 28.28 -65.09
CA VAL A 89 -18.28 27.68 -63.77
C VAL A 89 -18.13 28.80 -62.73
N ARG A 90 -19.26 29.34 -62.24
CA ARG A 90 -19.28 30.39 -61.20
C ARG A 90 -19.63 29.87 -59.81
N ASN A 91 -20.01 28.61 -59.67
CA ASN A 91 -20.36 28.05 -58.37
C ASN A 91 -19.15 27.43 -57.69
N VAL A 92 -18.36 28.26 -57.00
CA VAL A 92 -17.20 27.87 -56.19
C VAL A 92 -17.61 27.33 -54.82
N THR A 93 -18.88 27.40 -54.44
CA THR A 93 -19.36 27.00 -53.11
C THR A 93 -19.04 25.55 -52.76
N PRO A 94 -19.27 24.55 -53.65
CA PRO A 94 -18.96 23.15 -53.33
C PRO A 94 -17.46 22.91 -53.09
N LEU A 95 -16.59 23.67 -53.77
CA LEU A 95 -15.14 23.60 -53.56
C LEU A 95 -14.76 24.05 -52.15
N TRP A 96 -15.29 25.21 -51.73
CA TRP A 96 -14.99 25.76 -50.42
C TRP A 96 -15.60 24.94 -49.28
N GLU A 97 -16.81 24.39 -49.46
CA GLU A 97 -17.42 23.43 -48.54
C GLU A 97 -16.55 22.18 -48.38
N ALA A 98 -16.05 21.63 -49.50
CA ALA A 98 -15.15 20.48 -49.47
C ALA A 98 -13.86 20.76 -48.67
N PHE A 99 -13.27 21.95 -48.80
CA PHE A 99 -12.08 22.33 -48.00
C PHE A 99 -12.37 22.49 -46.51
N LEU A 100 -13.56 22.97 -46.14
CA LEU A 100 -13.98 23.08 -44.74
C LEU A 100 -14.19 21.71 -44.11
N GLU A 101 -14.76 20.76 -44.86
CA GLU A 101 -14.97 19.39 -44.40
C GLU A 101 -13.67 18.58 -44.36
N ALA A 102 -12.83 18.74 -45.37
CA ALA A 102 -11.61 17.98 -45.56
C ALA A 102 -10.43 18.87 -45.96
N PRO A 103 -9.77 19.53 -44.98
CA PRO A 103 -8.60 20.35 -45.27
C PRO A 103 -7.51 19.54 -46.00
N ALA A 104 -7.17 19.97 -47.20
CA ALA A 104 -6.14 19.38 -48.05
C ALA A 104 -5.24 20.48 -48.59
N LYS A 105 -3.94 20.23 -48.70
CA LYS A 105 -2.99 21.17 -49.31
C LYS A 105 -3.13 21.16 -50.83
N VAL A 106 -3.09 22.32 -51.47
CA VAL A 106 -3.07 22.42 -52.94
C VAL A 106 -1.78 23.06 -53.38
N PHE A 107 -1.02 22.32 -54.19
CA PHE A 107 0.13 22.85 -54.92
C PHE A 107 -0.32 23.06 -56.36
N ALA A 108 -0.46 24.32 -56.76
CA ALA A 108 -1.03 24.71 -58.04
C ALA A 108 0.11 25.00 -59.03
N PHE A 109 0.14 24.29 -60.15
CA PHE A 109 1.15 24.40 -61.19
C PHE A 109 0.50 24.79 -62.52
N GLU A 110 0.75 26.01 -62.95
CA GLU A 110 0.27 26.52 -64.23
C GLU A 110 1.31 26.27 -65.33
N THR A 111 0.88 25.73 -66.47
CA THR A 111 1.77 25.25 -67.54
C THR A 111 1.68 26.01 -68.87
N SER A 112 0.81 27.01 -68.98
CA SER A 112 0.59 27.78 -70.22
C SER A 112 0.58 29.28 -69.97
N THR A 113 0.94 30.09 -70.98
CA THR A 113 0.79 31.55 -70.94
C THR A 113 -0.53 32.02 -71.57
N SER A 114 -1.45 31.11 -71.92
CA SER A 114 -2.72 31.47 -72.58
C SER A 114 -3.83 31.87 -71.61
N GLY A 115 -3.61 31.73 -70.30
CA GLY A 115 -4.50 32.22 -69.27
C GLY A 115 -4.58 33.74 -69.18
N SER A 116 -5.66 34.24 -68.59
CA SER A 116 -5.84 35.66 -68.23
C SER A 116 -5.32 35.95 -66.81
N ASP A 117 -5.13 37.23 -66.46
CA ASP A 117 -4.76 37.60 -65.07
C ASP A 117 -5.73 36.97 -64.03
N ASP A 118 -7.02 36.83 -64.37
CA ASP A 118 -8.05 36.19 -63.53
C ASP A 118 -7.79 34.69 -63.28
N THR A 119 -7.28 33.96 -64.29
CA THR A 119 -7.01 32.52 -64.16
C THR A 119 -5.79 32.27 -63.27
N GLN A 120 -4.79 33.15 -63.38
CA GLN A 120 -3.62 33.11 -62.50
C GLN A 120 -4.00 33.43 -61.04
N ASP A 121 -4.83 34.46 -60.81
CA ASP A 121 -5.31 34.84 -59.48
C ASP A 121 -6.12 33.70 -58.81
N ARG A 122 -6.90 32.95 -59.60
CA ARG A 122 -7.65 31.77 -59.10
C ARG A 122 -6.73 30.65 -58.64
N MET A 123 -5.73 30.31 -59.46
CA MET A 123 -4.75 29.27 -59.11
C MET A 123 -3.94 29.63 -57.85
N GLN A 124 -3.59 30.91 -57.68
CA GLN A 124 -2.99 31.42 -56.45
C GLN A 124 -3.93 31.28 -55.26
N THR A 125 -5.21 31.66 -55.44
CA THR A 125 -6.23 31.56 -54.40
C THR A 125 -6.42 30.11 -53.92
N PHE A 126 -6.45 29.13 -54.83
CA PHE A 126 -6.55 27.72 -54.46
C PHE A 126 -5.38 27.26 -53.58
N ALA A 127 -4.16 27.65 -53.95
CA ALA A 127 -2.97 27.27 -53.20
C ALA A 127 -2.88 27.96 -51.83
N ASP A 128 -3.15 29.26 -51.78
CA ASP A 128 -3.00 30.08 -50.58
C ASP A 128 -4.00 29.69 -49.48
N VAL A 129 -5.27 29.49 -49.85
CA VAL A 129 -6.31 29.05 -48.90
C VAL A 129 -6.02 27.64 -48.37
N ALA A 130 -5.48 26.77 -49.22
CA ALA A 130 -5.17 25.40 -48.88
C ALA A 130 -3.83 25.21 -48.13
N GLY A 131 -3.03 26.26 -47.96
CA GLY A 131 -1.71 26.18 -47.31
C GLY A 131 -0.66 25.41 -48.12
N GLY A 132 -0.73 25.53 -49.45
CA GLY A 132 0.29 25.10 -50.41
C GLY A 132 0.99 26.30 -51.06
N PHE A 133 1.35 26.19 -52.35
CA PHE A 133 1.91 27.30 -53.12
C PHE A 133 1.52 27.19 -54.60
N TYR A 134 1.53 28.35 -55.28
CA TYR A 134 1.37 28.47 -56.71
C TYR A 134 2.74 28.59 -57.39
N ASP A 135 2.89 27.95 -58.55
CA ASP A 135 4.07 28.06 -59.40
C ASP A 135 3.69 28.17 -60.88
N PHE A 136 4.35 29.09 -61.58
CA PHE A 136 4.18 29.30 -63.01
C PHE A 136 5.32 28.63 -63.78
N SER A 137 5.07 27.42 -64.28
CA SER A 137 6.08 26.58 -64.91
C SER A 137 6.11 26.79 -66.43
N ARG A 138 7.13 27.51 -66.93
CA ARG A 138 7.30 27.79 -68.37
C ARG A 138 7.94 26.65 -69.14
N THR A 139 8.67 25.80 -68.42
CA THR A 139 9.39 24.65 -68.98
C THR A 139 9.10 23.40 -68.16
N LEU A 140 9.37 22.22 -68.76
CA LEU A 140 9.29 20.95 -68.03
C LEU A 140 10.24 20.90 -66.82
N GLY A 141 11.40 21.56 -66.92
CA GLY A 141 12.35 21.64 -65.80
C GLY A 141 11.83 22.48 -64.63
N ASP A 142 11.09 23.55 -64.91
CA ASP A 142 10.44 24.36 -63.87
C ASP A 142 9.40 23.53 -63.11
N LEU A 143 8.61 22.75 -63.85
CA LEU A 143 7.61 21.86 -63.28
C LEU A 143 8.25 20.78 -62.40
N ASP A 144 9.37 20.17 -62.83
CA ASP A 144 10.11 19.19 -62.04
C ASP A 144 10.61 19.79 -60.70
N VAL A 145 11.13 21.02 -60.73
CA VAL A 145 11.57 21.73 -59.52
C VAL A 145 10.40 22.04 -58.60
N ALA A 146 9.27 22.49 -59.16
CA ALA A 146 8.06 22.81 -58.40
C ALA A 146 7.47 21.56 -57.73
N PHE A 147 7.42 20.42 -58.44
CA PHE A 147 7.01 19.14 -57.87
C PHE A 147 7.94 18.67 -56.75
N ALA A 148 9.26 18.76 -56.93
CA ALA A 148 10.24 18.40 -55.91
C ALA A 148 10.07 19.26 -54.64
N ARG A 149 9.80 20.56 -54.80
CA ARG A 149 9.51 21.48 -53.69
C ARG A 149 8.23 21.10 -52.94
N ALA A 150 7.15 20.82 -53.65
CA ALA A 150 5.88 20.38 -53.05
C ALA A 150 6.03 19.06 -52.28
N SER A 151 6.72 18.08 -52.88
CA SER A 151 7.04 16.81 -52.23
C SER A 151 7.86 17.00 -50.95
N CYS A 152 8.87 17.88 -50.97
CA CYS A 152 9.65 18.23 -49.80
C CYS A 152 8.78 18.80 -48.67
N LEU A 153 7.89 19.76 -48.96
CA LEU A 153 6.97 20.35 -47.98
C LEU A 153 6.02 19.31 -47.34
N LEU A 154 5.61 18.31 -48.12
CA LEU A 154 4.77 17.22 -47.59
C LEU A 154 5.56 16.32 -46.64
N ARG A 155 6.80 15.98 -47.00
CA ARG A 155 7.67 15.06 -46.25
C ARG A 155 8.39 15.69 -45.05
N GLN A 156 8.27 17.00 -44.85
CA GLN A 156 8.82 17.67 -43.68
C GLN A 156 8.23 17.14 -42.35
N PRO A 157 9.05 16.95 -41.30
CA PRO A 157 8.57 16.56 -39.97
C PRO A 157 7.45 17.48 -39.48
N LYS A 158 6.31 16.91 -39.09
CA LYS A 158 5.20 17.68 -38.52
C LYS A 158 5.46 17.88 -37.03
N ALA A 159 5.28 19.11 -36.53
CA ALA A 159 5.36 19.38 -35.10
C ALA A 159 4.18 18.71 -34.39
N VAL A 160 4.45 17.74 -33.51
CA VAL A 160 3.44 17.14 -32.64
C VAL A 160 3.37 17.93 -31.35
N ARG A 161 2.17 18.29 -30.90
CA ARG A 161 1.95 18.85 -29.56
C ARG A 161 1.42 17.74 -28.66
N VAL A 162 2.21 17.37 -27.65
CA VAL A 162 1.78 16.47 -26.58
C VAL A 162 1.16 17.33 -25.48
N ALA A 163 -0.09 17.08 -25.13
CA ALA A 163 -0.76 17.75 -24.01
C ALA A 163 -0.87 16.76 -22.85
N LEU A 164 -0.33 17.15 -21.70
CA LEU A 164 -0.47 16.39 -20.45
C LEU A 164 -1.69 16.96 -19.70
N ARG A 165 -2.70 16.12 -19.45
CA ARG A 165 -3.79 16.46 -18.53
C ARG A 165 -3.48 15.81 -17.19
N LEU A 166 -3.29 16.65 -16.18
CA LEU A 166 -3.20 16.21 -14.79
C LEU A 166 -4.59 16.33 -14.19
N GLU A 167 -5.09 15.23 -13.62
CA GLU A 167 -6.32 15.20 -12.85
C GLU A 167 -5.95 14.89 -11.40
N THR A 168 -6.42 15.72 -10.47
CA THR A 168 -6.33 15.42 -9.04
C THR A 168 -7.44 14.44 -8.71
N ARG A 169 -7.08 13.19 -8.40
CA ARG A 169 -8.00 12.24 -7.78
C ARG A 169 -7.80 12.25 -6.28
N ASP A 170 -8.88 12.11 -5.52
CA ASP A 170 -8.78 11.79 -4.11
C ASP A 170 -7.94 10.51 -3.96
N PRO A 171 -6.97 10.48 -3.02
CA PRO A 171 -6.25 9.26 -2.76
C PRO A 171 -7.26 8.17 -2.41
N PRO A 172 -7.16 6.97 -2.99
CA PRO A 172 -8.03 5.87 -2.60
C PRO A 172 -7.93 5.68 -1.09
N GLY A 173 -9.05 5.34 -0.44
CA GLY A 173 -9.20 5.39 1.01
C GLY A 173 -8.06 4.69 1.78
N PRO A 174 -7.87 5.03 3.07
CA PRO A 174 -6.78 4.46 3.86
C PRO A 174 -6.78 2.93 3.75
N GLY A 175 -5.60 2.34 3.57
CA GLY A 175 -5.42 0.92 3.76
C GLY A 175 -5.51 0.57 5.25
N ALA A 176 -5.31 -0.70 5.56
CA ALA A 176 -5.17 -1.13 6.95
C ALA A 176 -3.95 -2.04 7.11
N LEU A 177 -3.35 -2.03 8.29
CA LEU A 177 -2.24 -2.91 8.65
C LEU A 177 -2.65 -3.78 9.82
N ALA A 178 -2.57 -5.10 9.64
CA ALA A 178 -2.76 -6.08 10.69
C ALA A 178 -1.45 -6.85 10.87
N VAL A 179 -0.91 -6.85 12.09
CA VAL A 179 0.28 -7.63 12.44
C VAL A 179 -0.18 -8.91 13.12
N ARG A 180 0.37 -10.05 12.71
CA ARG A 180 -0.03 -11.39 13.15
C ARG A 180 1.19 -12.20 13.57
N ARG A 181 1.04 -13.05 14.58
CA ARG A 181 2.02 -14.10 14.87
C ARG A 181 1.89 -15.27 13.87
N PRO A 182 2.95 -16.04 13.63
CA PRO A 182 2.88 -17.19 12.74
C PRO A 182 1.94 -18.23 13.37
N ALA A 183 1.07 -18.82 12.55
CA ALA A 183 0.16 -19.85 13.01
C ALA A 183 0.98 -21.08 13.45
N LEU A 184 0.98 -21.36 14.75
CA LEU A 184 1.57 -22.58 15.29
C LEU A 184 0.73 -23.80 14.85
N ASP A 185 1.40 -24.92 14.57
CA ASP A 185 0.73 -26.22 14.37
C ASP A 185 -0.13 -26.54 15.61
N PRO A 186 -1.40 -26.94 15.49
CA PRO A 186 -2.24 -27.28 16.63
C PRO A 186 -1.59 -28.27 17.61
N ALA A 187 -0.74 -29.18 17.13
CA ALA A 187 0.04 -30.09 17.99
C ALA A 187 1.15 -29.38 18.78
N ALA A 188 1.76 -28.34 18.21
CA ALA A 188 2.73 -27.46 18.90
C ALA A 188 2.02 -26.50 19.87
N GLN A 189 0.80 -26.09 19.56
CA GLN A 189 -0.03 -25.23 20.42
C GLN A 189 -0.47 -25.95 21.70
N GLU A 190 -0.67 -27.27 21.64
CA GLU A 190 -0.90 -28.09 22.83
C GLU A 190 0.40 -28.36 23.63
N ALA A 191 1.55 -28.41 22.95
CA ALA A 191 2.87 -28.58 23.56
C ALA A 191 3.49 -27.29 24.10
N ALA A 192 2.99 -26.10 23.75
CA ALA A 192 3.50 -24.79 24.18
C ALA A 192 2.39 -23.93 24.81
N ARG A 193 1.49 -24.56 25.59
CA ARG A 193 0.49 -23.81 26.36
C ARG A 193 1.20 -22.84 27.32
N PRO A 194 0.74 -21.58 27.42
CA PRO A 194 1.30 -20.63 28.38
C PRO A 194 1.13 -21.17 29.80
N ALA A 195 2.19 -21.09 30.59
CA ALA A 195 2.20 -21.53 31.98
C ALA A 195 1.93 -20.35 32.90
N VAL A 196 1.09 -20.55 33.91
CA VAL A 196 0.76 -19.53 34.91
C VAL A 196 1.40 -19.92 36.24
N HIS A 197 2.22 -19.03 36.81
CA HIS A 197 2.79 -19.17 38.14
C HIS A 197 2.32 -18.03 39.02
N VAL A 198 1.62 -18.35 40.11
CA VAL A 198 1.25 -17.35 41.12
C VAL A 198 2.20 -17.47 42.30
N ILE A 199 2.79 -16.33 42.70
CA ILE A 199 3.50 -16.18 43.97
C ILE A 199 2.55 -15.43 44.92
N TYR A 200 2.10 -16.14 45.95
CA TYR A 200 1.06 -15.67 46.87
C TYR A 200 1.63 -15.27 48.23
N ASP A 201 1.52 -13.99 48.57
CA ASP A 201 1.80 -13.46 49.89
C ASP A 201 0.77 -13.89 50.93
N ALA A 202 1.22 -14.62 51.94
CA ALA A 202 0.48 -14.90 53.16
C ALA A 202 1.32 -14.54 54.39
N SER A 203 2.08 -13.45 54.31
CA SER A 203 2.84 -12.89 55.43
C SER A 203 1.94 -12.36 56.54
N GLY A 204 2.53 -11.92 57.64
CA GLY A 204 1.78 -11.44 58.80
C GLY A 204 0.89 -10.22 58.51
N SER A 205 1.29 -9.33 57.59
CA SER A 205 0.53 -8.13 57.17
C SER A 205 -0.77 -8.50 56.45
N MET A 206 -0.77 -9.59 55.69
CA MET A 206 -1.97 -10.11 55.02
C MET A 206 -3.07 -10.56 56.00
N GLY A 207 -2.75 -10.70 57.29
CA GLY A 207 -3.74 -10.93 58.35
C GLY A 207 -4.61 -9.71 58.69
N GLN A 208 -4.22 -8.50 58.27
CA GLN A 208 -4.96 -7.27 58.53
C GLN A 208 -6.27 -7.21 57.73
N LEU A 209 -7.22 -6.40 58.19
CA LEU A 209 -8.47 -6.15 57.47
C LEU A 209 -8.22 -5.22 56.29
N ILE A 210 -8.95 -5.42 55.19
CA ILE A 210 -9.01 -4.43 54.11
C ILE A 210 -9.69 -3.13 54.60
N PRO A 211 -9.53 -1.98 53.91
CA PRO A 211 -9.97 -0.68 54.41
C PRO A 211 -11.45 -0.58 54.79
N ASP A 212 -12.32 -1.37 54.14
CA ASP A 212 -13.77 -1.42 54.44
C ASP A 212 -14.14 -2.30 55.66
N GLY A 213 -13.17 -3.02 56.23
CA GLY A 213 -13.33 -3.88 57.40
C GLY A 213 -14.09 -5.20 57.16
N SER A 214 -14.41 -5.54 55.91
CA SER A 214 -15.30 -6.68 55.59
C SER A 214 -14.62 -8.05 55.70
N ALA A 215 -13.31 -8.13 55.46
CA ALA A 215 -12.52 -9.36 55.51
C ALA A 215 -11.03 -9.06 55.73
N SER A 216 -10.23 -10.08 56.06
CA SER A 216 -8.77 -9.95 56.05
C SER A 216 -8.23 -9.94 54.61
N ARG A 217 -7.09 -9.28 54.39
CA ARG A 217 -6.44 -9.22 53.07
C ARG A 217 -6.19 -10.62 52.49
N VAL A 218 -5.72 -11.54 53.33
CA VAL A 218 -5.51 -12.95 52.94
C VAL A 218 -6.81 -13.65 52.55
N ALA A 219 -7.93 -13.34 53.20
CA ALA A 219 -9.21 -13.95 52.88
C ALA A 219 -9.74 -13.46 51.51
N VAL A 220 -9.55 -12.17 51.24
CA VAL A 220 -9.86 -11.57 49.93
C VAL A 220 -8.97 -12.17 48.84
N ALA A 221 -7.66 -12.21 49.05
CA ALA A 221 -6.71 -12.83 48.12
C ALA A 221 -7.07 -14.30 47.83
N ARG A 222 -7.35 -15.09 48.87
CA ARG A 222 -7.78 -16.49 48.73
C ARG A 222 -9.05 -16.61 47.89
N GLN A 223 -10.06 -15.77 48.16
CA GLN A 223 -11.32 -15.77 47.41
C GLN A 223 -11.09 -15.42 45.93
N VAL A 224 -10.27 -14.42 45.65
CA VAL A 224 -10.01 -13.98 44.27
C VAL A 224 -9.17 -15.01 43.52
N LEU A 225 -8.11 -15.56 44.12
CA LEU A 225 -7.31 -16.64 43.53
C LEU A 225 -8.15 -17.89 43.26
N THR A 226 -9.09 -18.22 44.16
CA THR A 226 -10.03 -19.34 43.96
C THR A 226 -10.91 -19.09 42.73
N ARG A 227 -11.42 -17.87 42.55
CA ARG A 227 -12.20 -17.50 41.35
C ARG A 227 -11.34 -17.49 40.09
N LEU A 228 -10.09 -17.05 40.18
CA LEU A 228 -9.15 -17.07 39.07
C LEU A 228 -8.97 -18.48 38.49
N VAL A 229 -8.74 -19.48 39.35
CA VAL A 229 -8.58 -20.87 38.90
C VAL A 229 -9.89 -21.53 38.46
N ASP A 230 -11.03 -21.04 38.95
CA ASP A 230 -12.34 -21.60 38.62
C ASP A 230 -12.94 -21.04 37.33
N ASP A 231 -12.78 -19.73 37.10
CA ASP A 231 -13.54 -18.99 36.11
C ASP A 231 -12.68 -18.41 34.98
N VAL A 232 -11.39 -18.17 35.23
CA VAL A 232 -10.52 -17.41 34.30
C VAL A 232 -9.48 -18.30 33.64
N ILE A 233 -8.73 -19.10 34.41
CA ILE A 233 -7.69 -19.96 33.86
C ILE A 233 -8.34 -21.23 33.29
N GLU A 234 -8.07 -21.49 32.02
CA GLU A 234 -8.62 -22.66 31.32
C GLU A 234 -8.12 -23.97 31.94
N PRO A 235 -8.99 -25.00 32.07
CA PRO A 235 -8.59 -26.32 32.55
C PRO A 235 -7.43 -26.91 31.74
N GLY A 236 -6.48 -27.53 32.43
CA GLY A 236 -5.29 -28.11 31.80
C GLY A 236 -4.18 -27.10 31.42
N THR A 237 -4.36 -25.81 31.66
CA THR A 237 -3.27 -24.82 31.59
C THR A 237 -2.17 -25.21 32.60
N PRO A 238 -0.87 -25.27 32.22
CA PRO A 238 0.20 -25.53 33.19
C PRO A 238 0.18 -24.49 34.31
N PHE A 239 -0.05 -24.93 35.55
CA PHE A 239 -0.24 -24.04 36.70
C PHE A 239 0.67 -24.43 37.86
N ALA A 240 1.32 -23.43 38.44
CA ALA A 240 2.10 -23.55 39.66
C ALA A 240 1.66 -22.49 40.67
N LEU A 241 1.72 -22.82 41.96
CA LEU A 241 1.45 -21.89 43.06
C LEU A 241 2.57 -22.01 44.08
N ARG A 242 3.30 -20.92 44.26
CA ARG A 242 4.23 -20.71 45.35
C ARG A 242 3.60 -19.75 46.36
N ALA A 243 3.85 -19.98 47.63
CA ALA A 243 3.42 -19.07 48.67
C ALA A 243 4.51 -18.92 49.73
N TYR A 244 4.50 -17.80 50.44
CA TYR A 244 5.35 -17.56 51.59
C TYR A 244 4.52 -17.03 52.76
N GLY A 245 5.12 -16.99 53.96
CA GLY A 245 4.41 -16.57 55.18
C GLY A 245 3.48 -17.62 55.80
N HIS A 246 3.24 -18.74 55.12
CA HIS A 246 2.34 -19.79 55.57
C HIS A 246 3.03 -21.02 56.19
N VAL A 247 4.36 -21.14 56.05
CA VAL A 247 5.13 -22.34 56.44
C VAL A 247 5.28 -22.46 57.95
N SER A 248 5.84 -21.43 58.60
CA SER A 248 6.05 -21.40 60.04
C SER A 248 6.14 -19.95 60.56
N PRO A 249 5.76 -19.69 61.82
CA PRO A 249 5.90 -18.36 62.43
C PRO A 249 7.35 -17.87 62.42
N MET A 250 7.57 -16.57 62.22
CA MET A 250 8.91 -15.95 62.26
C MET A 250 9.93 -16.57 61.28
N THR A 251 9.46 -17.04 60.12
CA THR A 251 10.33 -17.58 59.06
C THR A 251 10.28 -16.71 57.80
N CYS A 252 11.30 -16.91 56.95
CA CYS A 252 11.42 -16.37 55.61
C CYS A 252 11.32 -17.49 54.57
N ASP A 253 10.62 -18.57 54.93
CA ASP A 253 10.47 -19.74 54.06
C ASP A 253 9.40 -19.48 53.00
N THR A 254 9.69 -19.93 51.79
CA THR A 254 8.77 -19.95 50.65
C THR A 254 8.62 -21.40 50.17
N ALA A 255 7.40 -21.81 49.85
CA ALA A 255 7.09 -23.19 49.47
C ALA A 255 6.25 -23.24 48.19
N LEU A 256 6.58 -24.20 47.32
CA LEU A 256 5.76 -24.56 46.17
C LEU A 256 4.59 -25.42 46.67
N VAL A 257 3.44 -24.79 46.89
CA VAL A 257 2.24 -25.44 47.45
C VAL A 257 1.43 -26.17 46.39
N HIS A 258 1.54 -25.75 45.13
CA HIS A 258 1.06 -26.50 43.97
C HIS A 258 2.21 -26.62 42.96
N PRO A 259 2.82 -27.81 42.80
CA PRO A 259 3.82 -28.03 41.76
C PRO A 259 3.27 -27.76 40.36
N LEU A 260 4.15 -27.47 39.40
CA LEU A 260 3.76 -27.31 38.01
C LEU A 260 3.06 -28.58 37.51
N ALA A 261 1.77 -28.45 37.21
CA ALA A 261 0.95 -29.49 36.64
C ALA A 261 -0.18 -28.87 35.80
N PRO A 262 -0.79 -29.60 34.86
CA PRO A 262 -2.01 -29.14 34.20
C PRO A 262 -3.08 -28.79 35.24
N LEU A 263 -3.71 -27.62 35.10
CA LEU A 263 -4.65 -27.10 36.08
C LEU A 263 -5.83 -28.05 36.28
N ASP A 264 -5.89 -28.67 37.46
CA ASP A 264 -7.08 -29.28 38.02
C ASP A 264 -7.68 -28.35 39.08
N ARG A 265 -8.93 -27.95 38.89
CA ARG A 265 -9.59 -26.98 39.78
C ARG A 265 -9.71 -27.48 41.21
N SER A 266 -9.82 -28.79 41.42
CA SER A 266 -9.97 -29.33 42.77
C SER A 266 -8.65 -29.27 43.56
N THR A 267 -7.53 -29.64 42.94
CA THR A 267 -6.21 -29.58 43.58
C THR A 267 -5.72 -28.16 43.75
N ALA A 268 -5.96 -27.28 42.77
CA ALA A 268 -5.59 -25.87 42.86
C ALA A 268 -6.33 -25.16 43.99
N ARG A 269 -7.65 -25.37 44.13
CA ARG A 269 -8.42 -24.83 45.26
C ARG A 269 -7.95 -25.35 46.61
N ALA A 270 -7.63 -26.64 46.71
CA ALA A 270 -7.08 -27.21 47.93
C ALA A 270 -5.72 -26.58 48.28
N ALA A 271 -4.84 -26.36 47.30
CA ALA A 271 -3.57 -25.68 47.51
C ALA A 271 -3.77 -24.23 47.99
N ILE A 272 -4.62 -23.44 47.31
CA ILE A 272 -4.96 -22.06 47.70
C ILE A 272 -5.54 -22.01 49.13
N ALA A 273 -6.45 -22.94 49.46
CA ALA A 273 -7.07 -23.00 50.78
C ALA A 273 -6.07 -23.40 51.89
N SER A 274 -5.03 -24.18 51.56
CA SER A 274 -4.00 -24.61 52.52
C SER A 274 -3.05 -23.49 52.95
N VAL A 275 -3.00 -22.39 52.18
CA VAL A 275 -2.18 -21.23 52.49
C VAL A 275 -2.90 -20.39 53.54
N GLU A 276 -2.41 -20.49 54.78
CA GLU A 276 -2.87 -19.71 55.92
C GLU A 276 -1.71 -18.89 56.49
N PRO A 277 -1.90 -17.59 56.76
CA PRO A 277 -0.82 -16.75 57.23
C PRO A 277 -0.39 -17.17 58.63
N LYS A 278 0.92 -17.15 58.88
CA LYS A 278 1.49 -17.38 60.21
C LYS A 278 1.90 -16.05 60.83
N LEU A 279 1.76 -15.97 62.15
CA LEU A 279 2.13 -14.78 62.92
C LEU A 279 3.62 -14.47 62.71
N LEU A 280 3.92 -13.19 62.45
CA LEU A 280 5.28 -12.63 62.36
C LEU A 280 6.16 -13.25 61.26
N SER A 281 5.59 -13.90 60.25
CA SER A 281 6.36 -14.37 59.09
C SER A 281 6.69 -13.23 58.13
N GLY A 282 7.90 -13.25 57.56
CA GLY A 282 8.38 -12.21 56.64
C GLY A 282 7.92 -12.38 55.18
N THR A 283 8.46 -11.53 54.33
CA THR A 283 8.17 -11.35 52.90
C THR A 283 9.44 -11.63 52.06
N PRO A 284 9.80 -12.92 51.84
CA PRO A 284 10.98 -13.31 51.07
C PRO A 284 10.72 -13.21 49.54
N LEU A 285 10.60 -11.98 49.03
CA LEU A 285 10.32 -11.71 47.61
C LEU A 285 11.43 -12.22 46.71
N ALA A 286 12.69 -11.89 47.00
CA ALA A 286 13.84 -12.29 46.21
C ALA A 286 13.96 -13.82 46.11
N ALA A 287 13.87 -14.53 47.24
CA ALA A 287 13.94 -15.99 47.26
C ALA A 287 12.76 -16.65 46.52
N SER A 288 11.58 -16.01 46.53
CA SER A 288 10.42 -16.52 45.79
C SER A 288 10.57 -16.31 44.28
N ILE A 289 11.16 -15.19 43.85
CA ILE A 289 11.47 -14.89 42.44
C ILE A 289 12.58 -15.82 41.92
N GLU A 290 13.64 -16.05 42.72
CA GLU A 290 14.74 -16.96 42.36
C GLU A 290 14.24 -18.41 42.12
N ALA A 291 13.20 -18.84 42.85
CA ALA A 291 12.64 -20.17 42.70
C ALA A 291 11.84 -20.38 41.40
N VAL A 292 11.35 -19.31 40.76
CA VAL A 292 10.47 -19.35 39.58
C VAL A 292 11.02 -20.22 38.47
N ALA A 293 12.30 -20.07 38.14
CA ALA A 293 12.92 -20.83 37.04
C ALA A 293 12.89 -22.33 37.32
N SER A 294 13.08 -22.73 38.58
CA SER A 294 13.03 -24.14 38.99
C SER A 294 11.59 -24.68 39.05
N ASP A 295 10.64 -23.86 39.52
CA ASP A 295 9.23 -24.24 39.60
C ASP A 295 8.62 -24.45 38.21
N LEU A 296 9.10 -23.68 37.22
CA LEU A 296 8.62 -23.70 35.83
C LEU A 296 9.53 -24.49 34.87
N ALA A 297 10.51 -25.25 35.37
CA ALA A 297 11.46 -25.97 34.53
C ALA A 297 10.82 -26.99 33.56
N GLY A 298 9.62 -27.46 33.85
CA GLY A 298 8.85 -28.36 32.98
C GLY A 298 7.94 -27.67 31.96
N ALA A 299 7.83 -26.33 31.98
CA ALA A 299 6.98 -25.56 31.09
C ALA A 299 7.72 -25.14 29.81
N THR A 300 7.16 -25.53 28.68
CA THR A 300 7.71 -25.33 27.33
C THR A 300 7.20 -24.06 26.64
N GLY A 301 6.03 -23.55 27.02
CA GLY A 301 5.46 -22.31 26.49
C GLY A 301 5.91 -21.04 27.24
N PRO A 302 5.34 -19.88 26.86
CA PRO A 302 5.48 -18.61 27.59
C PRO A 302 5.09 -18.77 29.07
N LYS A 303 5.71 -18.00 29.96
CA LYS A 303 5.54 -18.14 31.41
C LYS A 303 5.07 -16.82 32.01
N THR A 304 3.80 -16.76 32.39
CA THR A 304 3.27 -15.63 33.14
C THR A 304 3.47 -15.86 34.63
N VAL A 305 4.21 -14.99 35.28
CA VAL A 305 4.42 -14.98 36.73
C VAL A 305 3.69 -13.80 37.33
N ILE A 306 2.82 -14.07 38.31
CA ILE A 306 2.06 -13.05 39.01
C ILE A 306 2.49 -13.07 40.46
N LEU A 307 3.16 -12.01 40.90
CA LEU A 307 3.50 -11.77 42.30
C LEU A 307 2.39 -10.94 42.94
N LEU A 308 1.64 -11.53 43.88
CA LEU A 308 0.66 -10.82 44.70
C LEU A 308 1.26 -10.56 46.08
N THR A 309 1.45 -9.29 46.46
CA THR A 309 2.06 -8.90 47.75
C THR A 309 1.46 -7.62 48.33
N ASP A 310 1.50 -7.47 49.66
CA ASP A 310 1.08 -6.26 50.38
C ASP A 310 2.24 -5.50 51.04
N GLY A 311 3.49 -5.90 50.80
CA GLY A 311 4.65 -5.32 51.48
C GLY A 311 6.00 -5.49 50.80
N GLU A 312 6.98 -4.75 51.28
CA GLU A 312 8.38 -4.82 50.82
C GLU A 312 9.09 -6.08 51.32
N GLU A 313 10.26 -6.35 50.74
CA GLU A 313 11.17 -7.42 51.18
C GLU A 313 11.63 -7.22 52.63
N THR A 314 11.38 -8.20 53.50
CA THR A 314 11.78 -8.14 54.93
C THR A 314 12.75 -9.24 55.34
N CYS A 315 13.20 -10.07 54.40
CA CYS A 315 14.05 -11.23 54.66
C CYS A 315 15.51 -11.03 54.19
N GLY A 316 15.87 -9.80 53.81
CA GLY A 316 17.24 -9.41 53.47
C GLY A 316 17.69 -9.81 52.06
N GLY A 317 16.75 -10.19 51.19
CA GLY A 317 17.00 -10.42 49.77
C GLY A 317 17.08 -9.12 48.95
N ASP A 318 17.44 -9.26 47.67
CA ASP A 318 17.41 -8.17 46.67
C ASP A 318 16.47 -8.58 45.52
N PRO A 319 15.20 -8.14 45.53
CA PRO A 319 14.23 -8.50 44.50
C PRO A 319 14.65 -8.04 43.11
N GLU A 320 15.28 -6.87 42.98
CA GLU A 320 15.73 -6.38 41.68
C GLU A 320 16.81 -7.29 41.10
N ALA A 321 17.81 -7.66 41.91
CA ALA A 321 18.86 -8.59 41.49
C ALA A 321 18.30 -9.97 41.10
N ALA A 322 17.32 -10.48 41.86
CA ALA A 322 16.65 -11.74 41.54
C ALA A 322 15.91 -11.69 40.19
N ILE A 323 15.23 -10.58 39.88
CA ILE A 323 14.54 -10.40 38.59
C ILE A 323 15.56 -10.29 37.45
N ARG A 324 16.65 -9.53 37.62
CA ARG A 324 17.72 -9.47 36.61
C ARG A 324 18.29 -10.85 36.33
N ALA A 325 18.52 -11.65 37.37
CA ALA A 325 19.01 -13.01 37.23
C ALA A 325 18.01 -13.91 36.50
N LEU A 326 16.71 -13.80 36.82
CA LEU A 326 15.64 -14.55 36.16
C LEU A 326 15.56 -14.23 34.67
N VAL A 327 15.56 -12.94 34.30
CA VAL A 327 15.53 -12.49 32.90
C VAL A 327 16.80 -12.91 32.15
N ALA A 328 17.96 -12.85 32.79
CA ALA A 328 19.24 -13.25 32.19
C ALA A 328 19.34 -14.75 31.85
N LEU A 329 18.43 -15.60 32.35
CA LEU A 329 18.33 -17.00 31.94
C LEU A 329 17.83 -17.17 30.50
N GLY A 330 17.26 -16.11 29.89
CA GLY A 330 16.73 -16.15 28.53
C GLY A 330 15.51 -17.06 28.38
N ILE A 331 14.83 -17.39 29.48
CA ILE A 331 13.53 -18.07 29.44
C ILE A 331 12.43 -17.03 29.18
N ASP A 332 11.48 -17.37 28.32
CA ASP A 332 10.30 -16.53 28.04
C ASP A 332 9.39 -16.45 29.28
N VAL A 333 9.69 -15.48 30.16
CA VAL A 333 9.02 -15.27 31.44
C VAL A 333 8.66 -13.79 31.61
N GLN A 334 7.41 -13.55 31.98
CA GLN A 334 6.88 -12.23 32.25
C GLN A 334 6.45 -12.12 33.72
N LEU A 335 7.06 -11.24 34.49
CA LEU A 335 6.74 -11.02 35.91
C LEU A 335 5.88 -9.77 36.08
N SER A 336 4.58 -9.98 36.33
CA SER A 336 3.66 -8.92 36.75
C SER A 336 3.55 -8.88 38.27
N ILE A 337 3.43 -7.68 38.84
CA ILE A 337 3.35 -7.46 40.28
C ILE A 337 2.01 -6.80 40.60
N ILE A 338 1.30 -7.36 41.58
CA ILE A 338 0.04 -6.82 42.10
C ILE A 338 0.26 -6.42 43.55
N GLY A 339 0.27 -5.11 43.79
CA GLY A 339 0.29 -4.54 45.12
C GLY A 339 -1.11 -4.52 45.71
N PHE A 340 -1.34 -5.27 46.79
CA PHE A 340 -2.64 -5.32 47.45
C PHE A 340 -2.64 -4.54 48.75
N ASP A 341 -3.44 -3.47 48.81
CA ASP A 341 -3.57 -2.59 49.98
C ASP A 341 -2.22 -2.05 50.50
N VAL A 342 -1.39 -1.59 49.56
CA VAL A 342 -0.08 -0.97 49.82
C VAL A 342 -0.29 0.45 50.37
N ASP A 343 -0.64 0.54 51.65
CA ASP A 343 -0.89 1.79 52.37
C ASP A 343 0.04 1.89 53.60
N THR A 344 1.34 2.07 53.32
CA THR A 344 2.38 2.34 54.30
C THR A 344 2.91 3.77 54.16
N ASP A 345 3.59 4.29 55.18
CA ASP A 345 4.22 5.62 55.14
C ASP A 345 5.17 5.79 53.92
N ASP A 346 5.77 4.68 53.44
CA ASP A 346 6.67 4.64 52.28
C ASP A 346 6.01 4.15 50.97
N ALA A 347 4.67 4.14 50.89
CA ALA A 347 3.96 3.51 49.77
C ALA A 347 4.30 4.09 48.40
N ALA A 348 4.72 5.36 48.30
CA ALA A 348 5.17 5.95 47.03
C ALA A 348 6.47 5.31 46.51
N THR A 349 7.43 5.08 47.41
CA THR A 349 8.71 4.41 47.07
C THR A 349 8.44 2.95 46.69
N MET A 350 7.60 2.26 47.46
CA MET A 350 7.25 0.87 47.21
C MET A 350 6.57 0.68 45.85
N ARG A 351 5.58 1.53 45.51
CA ARG A 351 4.95 1.53 44.18
C ARG A 351 5.95 1.76 43.06
N SER A 352 6.88 2.71 43.24
CA SER A 352 7.92 2.99 42.25
C SER A 352 8.84 1.79 42.05
N ASN A 353 9.22 1.10 43.13
CA ASN A 353 10.04 -0.10 43.07
C ASN A 353 9.30 -1.23 42.36
N PHE A 354 8.05 -1.52 42.74
CA PHE A 354 7.24 -2.55 42.09
C PHE A 354 7.01 -2.28 40.60
N ALA A 355 6.76 -1.03 40.22
CA ALA A 355 6.66 -0.65 38.81
C ALA A 355 7.96 -0.92 38.05
N ALA A 356 9.11 -0.50 38.59
CA ALA A 356 10.41 -0.75 37.98
C ALA A 356 10.76 -2.24 37.90
N TRP A 357 10.39 -3.01 38.92
CA TRP A 357 10.61 -4.46 38.99
C TRP A 357 9.73 -5.24 38.02
N ALA A 358 8.46 -4.87 37.89
CA ALA A 358 7.56 -5.46 36.90
C ALA A 358 8.05 -5.14 35.47
N GLU A 359 8.43 -3.89 35.19
CA GLU A 359 9.01 -3.49 33.90
C GLU A 359 10.29 -4.27 33.59
N LEU A 360 11.19 -4.40 34.57
CA LEU A 360 12.42 -5.17 34.43
C LEU A 360 12.13 -6.65 34.11
N GLY A 361 11.07 -7.22 34.69
CA GLY A 361 10.60 -8.58 34.42
C GLY A 361 9.70 -8.70 33.19
N GLY A 362 9.55 -7.66 32.37
CA GLY A 362 8.73 -7.64 31.16
C GLY A 362 7.21 -7.58 31.42
N GLY A 363 6.79 -7.45 32.68
CA GLY A 363 5.39 -7.43 33.09
C GLY A 363 4.85 -6.03 33.41
N ILE A 364 3.73 -6.01 34.12
CA ILE A 364 3.06 -4.78 34.55
C ILE A 364 2.86 -4.74 36.06
N PHE A 365 2.87 -3.53 36.62
CA PHE A 365 2.49 -3.29 38.00
C PHE A 365 1.04 -2.81 38.07
N LEU A 366 0.27 -3.41 38.97
CA LEU A 366 -1.13 -3.08 39.20
C LEU A 366 -1.37 -2.96 40.71
N GLU A 367 -2.30 -2.08 41.08
CA GLU A 367 -2.72 -1.90 42.46
C GLU A 367 -4.17 -2.35 42.65
N ALA A 368 -4.46 -2.83 43.85
CA ALA A 368 -5.81 -3.19 44.25
C ALA A 368 -6.03 -2.89 45.73
N PHE A 369 -7.19 -2.33 46.06
CA PHE A 369 -7.59 -1.99 47.43
C PHE A 369 -8.78 -2.81 47.91
N ASP A 370 -9.47 -3.50 47.00
CA ASP A 370 -10.59 -4.38 47.32
C ASP A 370 -10.61 -5.67 46.48
N ALA A 371 -11.59 -6.54 46.75
CA ALA A 371 -11.74 -7.82 46.05
C ALA A 371 -12.07 -7.68 44.54
N GLY A 372 -12.75 -6.61 44.15
CA GLY A 372 -13.15 -6.34 42.78
C GLY A 372 -11.96 -5.84 41.95
N GLU A 373 -11.19 -4.91 42.49
CA GLU A 373 -9.95 -4.41 41.89
C GLU A 373 -8.89 -5.50 41.83
N LEU A 374 -8.73 -6.31 42.88
CA LEU A 374 -7.76 -7.41 42.89
C LEU A 374 -8.06 -8.43 41.79
N ARG A 375 -9.35 -8.72 41.55
CA ARG A 375 -9.76 -9.60 40.44
C ARG A 375 -9.39 -9.00 39.09
N GLN A 376 -9.69 -7.72 38.88
CA GLN A 376 -9.34 -7.03 37.62
C GLN A 376 -7.83 -6.99 37.40
N ALA A 377 -7.06 -6.74 38.46
CA ALA A 377 -5.61 -6.73 38.41
C ALA A 377 -5.03 -8.10 38.04
N LEU A 378 -5.54 -9.18 38.63
CA LEU A 378 -5.13 -10.54 38.30
C LEU A 378 -5.47 -10.93 36.86
N GLU A 379 -6.67 -10.59 36.40
CA GLU A 379 -7.07 -10.82 35.00
C GLU A 379 -6.18 -10.02 34.03
N ALA A 380 -5.93 -8.73 34.31
CA ALA A 380 -5.05 -7.91 33.47
C ALA A 380 -3.61 -8.42 33.46
N ALA A 381 -3.08 -8.88 34.60
CA ALA A 381 -1.75 -9.47 34.70
C ALA A 381 -1.63 -10.80 33.92
N LEU A 382 -2.69 -11.61 33.89
CA LEU A 382 -2.73 -12.84 33.08
C LEU A 382 -2.73 -12.55 31.57
N TYR A 383 -3.42 -11.50 31.14
CA TYR A 383 -3.54 -11.15 29.72
C TYR A 383 -2.52 -10.10 29.26
N ALA A 384 -1.59 -9.68 30.12
CA ALA A 384 -0.55 -8.71 29.77
C ALA A 384 0.36 -9.22 28.62
N GLU A 385 0.53 -10.55 28.49
CA GLU A 385 1.21 -11.21 27.37
C GLU A 385 0.45 -11.08 26.03
N VAL A 386 -0.86 -10.80 26.07
CA VAL A 386 -1.72 -10.84 24.88
C VAL A 386 -1.63 -9.56 24.04
N GLU A 387 -1.19 -8.44 24.63
CA GLU A 387 -1.13 -7.15 23.96
C GLU A 387 0.30 -6.69 23.63
N VAL A 388 1.06 -7.47 22.85
CA VAL A 388 2.32 -6.97 22.28
C VAL A 388 2.00 -5.79 21.37
N ARG A 389 2.55 -4.61 21.68
CA ARG A 389 2.28 -3.38 20.92
C ARG A 389 3.28 -3.21 19.78
N PHE A 390 2.85 -2.56 18.71
CA PHE A 390 3.75 -2.11 17.66
C PHE A 390 3.49 -0.66 17.30
N GLU A 391 4.54 0.04 16.91
CA GLU A 391 4.53 1.40 16.39
C GLU A 391 4.82 1.37 14.89
N VAL A 392 4.08 2.18 14.15
CA VAL A 392 4.28 2.38 12.72
C VAL A 392 5.03 3.69 12.54
N LEU A 393 6.18 3.64 11.87
CA LEU A 393 7.07 4.75 11.65
C LEU A 393 6.95 5.26 10.21
N GLY A 394 6.76 6.57 10.06
CA GLY A 394 6.81 7.27 8.78
C GLY A 394 8.25 7.38 8.23
N GLY A 395 8.40 7.87 7.01
CA GLY A 395 9.71 8.01 6.35
C GLY A 395 10.69 8.99 7.03
N ASP A 396 10.21 9.81 7.97
CA ASP A 396 10.99 10.71 8.82
C ASP A 396 11.28 10.12 10.21
N GLY A 397 10.86 8.88 10.47
CA GLY A 397 11.01 8.19 11.76
C GLY A 397 9.97 8.58 12.82
N THR A 398 8.96 9.38 12.47
CA THR A 398 7.87 9.72 13.40
C THR A 398 6.87 8.57 13.55
N VAL A 399 6.32 8.40 14.75
CA VAL A 399 5.25 7.43 14.99
C VAL A 399 3.95 7.97 14.36
N VAL A 400 3.47 7.29 13.32
CA VAL A 400 2.25 7.67 12.58
C VAL A 400 1.02 6.87 13.01
N ALA A 401 1.22 5.69 13.60
CA ALA A 401 0.15 4.92 14.23
C ALA A 401 0.72 3.92 15.25
N ILE A 402 -0.17 3.40 16.11
CA ILE A 402 0.13 2.38 17.11
C ILE A 402 -0.93 1.28 16.98
N GLY A 403 -0.52 0.03 17.10
CA GLY A 403 -1.41 -1.13 17.08
C GLY A 403 -0.99 -2.22 18.05
N VAL A 404 -1.78 -3.28 18.07
CA VAL A 404 -1.55 -4.47 18.90
C VAL A 404 -1.39 -5.68 17.97
N VAL A 405 -0.35 -6.49 18.20
CA VAL A 405 -0.14 -7.75 17.48
C VAL A 405 -1.32 -8.68 17.75
N ASP A 406 -1.84 -9.32 16.72
CA ASP A 406 -3.10 -10.09 16.72
C ASP A 406 -4.38 -9.30 17.02
N GLY A 407 -4.27 -7.97 17.21
CA GLY A 407 -5.41 -7.06 17.39
C GLY A 407 -6.09 -6.66 16.08
N ASP A 408 -6.98 -5.66 16.17
CA ASP A 408 -7.67 -5.10 15.02
C ASP A 408 -6.70 -4.40 14.05
N ALA A 409 -7.08 -4.37 12.76
CA ALA A 409 -6.27 -3.74 11.73
C ALA A 409 -6.25 -2.21 11.92
N VAL A 410 -5.06 -1.62 11.90
CA VAL A 410 -4.85 -0.18 12.10
C VAL A 410 -5.00 0.54 10.76
N PRO A 411 -5.90 1.54 10.64
CA PRO A 411 -6.09 2.30 9.41
C PRO A 411 -4.89 3.23 9.18
N LEU A 412 -4.32 3.17 7.97
CA LEU A 412 -3.14 3.93 7.58
C LEU A 412 -3.27 4.41 6.13
N PRO A 413 -2.74 5.59 5.77
CA PRO A 413 -2.59 5.97 4.38
C PRO A 413 -1.83 4.89 3.59
N ALA A 414 -2.13 4.74 2.30
CA ALA A 414 -1.35 3.86 1.46
C ALA A 414 0.09 4.39 1.34
N GLY A 415 1.09 3.55 1.59
CA GLY A 415 2.47 4.01 1.72
C GLY A 415 3.44 2.91 2.14
N ARG A 416 4.71 3.30 2.28
CA ARG A 416 5.77 2.47 2.86
C ARG A 416 6.08 2.98 4.25
N TYR A 417 6.19 2.06 5.20
CA TYR A 417 6.42 2.33 6.62
C TYR A 417 7.50 1.41 7.16
N ALA A 418 8.08 1.78 8.29
CA ALA A 418 8.80 0.84 9.14
C ALA A 418 7.93 0.48 10.35
N LEU A 419 8.07 -0.72 10.87
CA LEU A 419 7.34 -1.21 12.03
C LEU A 419 8.31 -1.46 13.17
N ARG A 420 8.01 -0.96 14.37
CA ARG A 420 8.75 -1.24 15.60
C ARG A 420 7.85 -2.00 16.56
N VAL A 421 8.13 -3.28 16.77
CA VAL A 421 7.41 -4.10 17.76
C VAL A 421 8.05 -3.90 19.12
N ILE A 422 7.24 -3.57 20.13
CA ILE A 422 7.68 -3.33 21.49
C ILE A 422 7.35 -4.57 22.31
N GLY A 423 8.38 -5.40 22.54
CA GLY A 423 8.36 -6.55 23.44
C GLY A 423 9.62 -6.56 24.31
N THR A 424 10.04 -7.74 24.78
CA THR A 424 11.31 -7.95 25.50
C THR A 424 12.53 -7.53 24.68
N ASP A 425 12.51 -7.80 23.38
CA ASP A 425 13.44 -7.25 22.40
C ASP A 425 12.71 -6.34 21.41
N THR A 426 13.35 -5.23 21.03
CA THR A 426 12.80 -4.30 20.02
C THR A 426 13.08 -4.85 18.62
N LEU A 427 12.06 -5.38 17.96
CA LEU A 427 12.13 -5.81 16.57
C LEU A 427 11.75 -4.65 15.64
N VAL A 428 12.62 -4.31 14.69
CA VAL A 428 12.36 -3.32 13.64
C VAL A 428 12.24 -4.03 12.29
N ILE A 429 11.11 -3.85 11.62
CA ILE A 429 10.83 -4.38 10.29
C ILE A 429 10.71 -3.21 9.34
N ASP A 430 11.67 -3.11 8.42
CA ASP A 430 11.65 -2.10 7.36
C ASP A 430 10.76 -2.52 6.19
N ASP A 431 10.36 -1.52 5.39
CA ASP A 431 9.70 -1.69 4.10
C ASP A 431 8.30 -2.36 4.13
N VAL A 432 7.50 -2.07 5.15
CA VAL A 432 6.10 -2.50 5.23
C VAL A 432 5.23 -1.69 4.27
N VAL A 433 4.66 -2.36 3.27
CA VAL A 433 3.85 -1.72 2.22
C VAL A 433 2.36 -1.83 2.52
N VAL A 434 1.72 -0.71 2.88
CA VAL A 434 0.26 -0.62 3.05
C VAL A 434 -0.38 -0.25 1.71
N ARG A 435 -1.29 -1.11 1.24
CA ARG A 435 -2.04 -0.92 -0.01
C ARG A 435 -3.37 -0.21 0.24
N HIS A 436 -3.76 0.65 -0.69
CA HIS A 436 -5.07 1.31 -0.70
C HIS A 436 -6.24 0.31 -0.62
N GLU A 437 -7.28 0.67 0.14
CA GLU A 437 -8.53 -0.10 0.31
C GLU A 437 -8.35 -1.59 0.63
N ALA A 438 -7.19 -1.97 1.20
CA ALA A 438 -6.84 -3.34 1.49
C ALA A 438 -6.15 -3.45 2.86
N THR A 439 -6.39 -4.58 3.53
CA THR A 439 -5.67 -4.95 4.75
C THR A 439 -4.38 -5.67 4.37
N THR A 440 -3.26 -5.10 4.76
CA THR A 440 -1.94 -5.72 4.69
C THR A 440 -1.76 -6.56 5.94
N ASN A 441 -1.62 -7.88 5.78
CA ASN A 441 -1.33 -8.79 6.88
C ASN A 441 0.18 -9.05 6.92
N LEU A 442 0.84 -8.54 7.95
CA LEU A 442 2.26 -8.79 8.22
C LEU A 442 2.35 -9.92 9.25
N VAL A 443 3.03 -11.01 8.91
CA VAL A 443 3.31 -12.10 9.85
C VAL A 443 4.72 -11.89 10.41
N LEU A 444 4.86 -11.87 11.73
CA LEU A 444 6.17 -11.82 12.38
C LEU A 444 6.83 -13.19 12.24
N ASP A 445 8.02 -13.26 11.62
CA ASP A 445 8.80 -14.49 11.60
C ASP A 445 9.47 -14.66 12.98
N GLY A 446 9.25 -15.81 13.62
CA GLY A 446 9.90 -16.13 14.89
C GLY A 446 11.32 -16.62 14.64
N GLU A 447 12.31 -15.80 14.99
CA GLU A 447 13.68 -16.26 15.28
C GLU A 447 13.97 -16.17 16.77
#